data_AF-A0A6V7M3B9-F1
#
_entry.id   AF-A0A6V7M3B9-F1
#
_cell.length_a   1.000
_cell.length_b   1.000
_cell.length_c   1.000
_cell.angle_alpha   90.00
_cell.angle_beta   90.00
_cell.angle_gamma   90.00
#
_symmetry.space_group_name_H-M   'P 1'
#
loop_
_entity.id
_entity.type
_entity.pdbx_description
1 polymer ?
#
loop_
_entity_poly.entity_id
_entity_poly.type
_entity_poly.pdbx_seq_one_letter_code
_entity_poly.pdbx_strand_id
1 'polypeptide(L)' 'IIFHGTDRKSLHQYMSPKCLPNCYGGTLQIPRVTGAQWLELLVMCDKEFE' A
#
# COMPACT_ATOMS: atom_id res chain seq x y z
N ILE A 1 4.01 16.62 -7.02
CA ILE A 1 3.64 15.26 -7.49
C ILE A 1 4.86 14.69 -8.19
N ILE A 2 5.32 13.50 -7.80
CA ILE A 2 6.52 12.85 -8.38
C ILE A 2 6.05 11.68 -9.25
N PHE A 3 6.49 11.62 -10.51
CA PHE A 3 6.16 10.54 -11.44
C PHE A 3 7.35 9.59 -11.56
N HIS A 4 7.24 8.41 -10.93
CA HIS A 4 8.31 7.40 -10.93
C HIS A 4 8.30 6.48 -12.17
N GLY A 5 7.17 6.42 -12.90
CA GLY A 5 7.01 5.51 -14.03
C GLY A 5 7.29 4.05 -13.66
N THR A 6 8.25 3.43 -14.34
CA THR A 6 8.71 2.06 -14.07
C THR A 6 9.93 2.01 -13.14
N ASP A 7 10.55 3.13 -12.79
CA ASP A 7 11.70 3.15 -11.91
C ASP A 7 11.27 3.01 -10.44
N ARG A 8 11.46 1.81 -9.89
CA ARG A 8 11.18 1.53 -8.47
C ARG A 8 12.25 2.07 -7.54
N LYS A 9 13.48 2.35 -8.02
CA LYS A 9 14.54 2.89 -7.15
C LYS A 9 14.20 4.30 -6.69
N SER A 10 13.69 5.15 -7.57
CA SER A 10 13.23 6.49 -7.18
C SER A 10 12.05 6.45 -6.20
N LEU A 11 11.14 5.47 -6.30
CA LEU A 11 10.09 5.28 -5.29
C LEU A 11 10.69 4.95 -3.91
N HIS A 12 11.70 4.08 -3.86
CA HIS A 12 12.35 3.66 -2.62
C HIS A 12 13.21 4.73 -1.93
N GLN A 13 13.46 5.87 -2.59
CA GLN A 13 14.05 7.04 -1.94
C GLN A 13 13.09 7.70 -0.93
N TYR A 14 11.78 7.49 -1.11
CA TYR A 14 10.73 8.09 -0.28
C TYR A 14 10.00 7.06 0.61
N MET A 15 9.98 5.79 0.20
CA MET A 15 9.31 4.71 0.93
C MET A 15 10.22 3.50 1.13
N SER A 16 10.40 3.09 2.38
CA SER A 16 11.15 1.89 2.72
C SER A 16 10.54 0.65 2.05
N PRO A 17 11.36 -0.23 1.43
CA PRO A 17 10.88 -1.52 0.91
C PRO A 17 10.11 -2.35 1.95
N LYS A 18 10.43 -2.21 3.25
CA LYS A 18 9.76 -2.93 4.34
C LYS A 18 8.28 -2.57 4.52
N CYS A 19 7.85 -1.42 3.98
CA CYS A 19 6.47 -0.94 4.07
C CYS A 19 5.65 -1.26 2.82
N LEU A 20 6.26 -1.87 1.80
CA LEU A 20 5.63 -2.09 0.50
C LEU A 20 5.56 -3.60 0.18
N PRO A 21 4.50 -4.06 -0.51
CA PRO A 21 4.45 -5.42 -1.00
C PRO A 21 5.40 -5.64 -2.19
N ASN A 22 5.67 -6.90 -2.50
CA ASN A 22 6.61 -7.32 -3.55
C ASN A 22 6.29 -6.73 -4.94
N CYS A 23 5.01 -6.51 -5.28
CA CYS A 23 4.64 -5.92 -6.58
C CYS A 23 5.10 -4.46 -6.78
N TYR A 24 5.55 -3.80 -5.72
CA TYR A 24 6.18 -2.49 -5.76
C TYR A 24 7.68 -2.52 -5.41
N GLY A 25 8.31 -3.70 -5.39
CA GLY A 25 9.72 -3.87 -5.03
C GLY A 25 9.99 -3.94 -3.52
N GLY A 26 8.95 -4.10 -2.71
CA GLY A 26 9.08 -4.19 -1.26
C GLY A 26 9.19 -5.61 -0.70
N THR A 27 9.30 -5.72 0.61
CA THR A 27 9.48 -6.99 1.35
C THR A 27 8.33 -7.29 2.31
N LEU A 28 7.29 -6.46 2.34
CA LEU A 28 6.14 -6.65 3.22
C LEU A 28 5.29 -7.83 2.74
N GLN A 29 5.12 -8.82 3.61
CA GLN A 29 4.35 -10.02 3.33
C GLN A 29 2.92 -9.85 3.88
N ILE A 30 2.09 -9.13 3.12
CA ILE A 30 0.66 -8.99 3.41
C ILE A 30 -0.16 -9.38 2.18
N PRO A 31 -1.37 -9.92 2.37
CA PRO A 31 -2.27 -10.18 1.25
C PRO A 31 -2.60 -8.88 0.52
N ARG A 32 -2.67 -8.95 -0.82
CA ARG A 32 -3.22 -7.83 -1.58
C ARG A 32 -4.72 -7.81 -1.41
N VAL A 33 -5.25 -6.63 -1.17
CA VAL A 33 -6.69 -6.38 -1.09
C VAL A 33 -7.18 -5.76 -2.39
N THR A 34 -8.37 -6.18 -2.81
CA THR A 34 -9.14 -5.51 -3.86
C THR A 34 -9.84 -4.27 -3.32
N GLY A 35 -10.39 -3.44 -4.20
CA GLY A 35 -11.17 -2.28 -3.78
C GLY A 35 -12.37 -2.63 -2.89
N ALA A 36 -13.08 -3.71 -3.19
CA ALA A 36 -14.22 -4.17 -2.37
C ALA A 36 -13.77 -4.61 -0.96
N GLN A 37 -12.69 -5.38 -0.87
CA GLN A 37 -12.12 -5.80 0.42
C GLN A 37 -11.61 -4.60 1.24
N TRP A 38 -11.06 -3.57 0.58
CA TRP A 38 -10.67 -2.35 1.25
C TRP A 38 -11.87 -1.60 1.84
N LEU A 39 -12.98 -1.53 1.11
CA LEU A 39 -14.23 -0.95 1.62
C LEU A 39 -14.74 -1.70 2.86
N GLU A 40 -14.75 -3.03 2.83
CA GLU A 40 -15.16 -3.85 3.98
C GLU A 40 -14.31 -3.54 5.23
N LEU A 41 -12.98 -3.42 5.06
CA LEU A 41 -12.08 -3.04 6.15
C LEU A 41 -12.38 -1.64 6.70
N LEU A 42 -12.66 -0.67 5.84
CA LEU A 42 -13.04 0.68 6.26
C LEU A 42 -14.34 0.69 7.06
N VAL A 43 -15.36 -0.07 6.62
CA VAL A 43 -16.64 -0.19 7.33
C VAL A 43 -16.46 -0.84 8.71
N MET A 44 -15.54 -1.80 8.86
CA MET A 44 -15.23 -2.37 10.18
C MET A 44 -14.67 -1.33 11.15
N CYS A 45 -13.91 -0.35 10.65
CA CYS A 45 -13.34 0.74 11.43
C CYS A 45 -14.28 1.94 11.61
N ASP A 46 -15.41 2.00 10.91
CA ASP A 46 -16.35 3.14 10.95
C ASP A 46 -16.94 3.34 12.36
N LYS A 47 -17.03 2.26 13.13
CA LYS A 47 -17.43 2.29 14.55
C LYS A 47 -16.50 3.12 15.45
N GLU A 48 -15.28 3.43 15.00
CA GLU A 48 -14.33 4.29 15.72
C GLU A 48 -14.66 5.79 15.60
N PHE A 49 -15.64 6.16 14.76
CA PHE A 49 -16.08 7.54 14.53
C PHE A 49 -17.50 7.85 15.04
N GLU A 50 -18.12 6.93 15.79
CA GLU A 50 -19.32 7.17 16.62
C GLU A 50 -18.94 7.55 18.06
#